data_AF-A0A1H7Y253-F1
#
_entry.id   AF-A0A1H7Y253-F1
#
_cell.length_a   1.000
_cell.length_b   1.000
_cell.length_c   1.000
_cell.angle_alpha   90.00
_cell.angle_beta   90.00
_cell.angle_gamma   90.00
#
_symmetry.space_group_name_H-M   'P 1'
#
loop_
_entity.id
_entity.type
_entity.pdbx_description
1 polymer ?
#
loop_
_entity_poly.entity_id
_entity_poly.type
_entity_poly.pdbx_seq_one_letter_code
_entity_poly.pdbx_strand_id
1 'polypeptide(L)'
;MNIPAERDLPEGRHRLLKEFVMTEIAKRPRTRMSRFTLLVPAGALAAAAVVAAPLLLGNPAYAVDRASDGLIDITINEAKDPFKLQADLQALGAKVVVSYVPSGKKCGPEPRATRFLSNEEAPLSVFPPPESHDAAFVIDPKVIKEGQTGVLEFSVSDDEQVAGIWARVAEGPVADCRLVDTTDAPLSH
;
A
#
# COMPACT_ATOMS: atom_id res chain seq x y z
N MET A 1 -12.49 -29.11 4.55
CA MET A 1 -11.90 -28.46 3.36
C MET A 1 -10.84 -29.40 2.83
N ASN A 2 -11.04 -29.97 1.64
CA ASN A 2 -10.09 -30.89 1.03
C ASN A 2 -9.00 -30.09 0.32
N ILE A 3 -7.76 -30.20 0.79
CA ILE A 3 -6.58 -29.77 0.04
C ILE A 3 -6.40 -30.77 -1.10
N PRO A 4 -6.30 -30.35 -2.37
CA PRO A 4 -6.01 -31.28 -3.45
C PRO A 4 -4.58 -31.82 -3.27
N ALA A 5 -4.43 -33.14 -3.37
CA ALA A 5 -3.15 -33.81 -3.29
C ALA A 5 -2.18 -33.23 -4.34
N GLU A 6 -0.95 -32.93 -3.90
CA GLU A 6 0.21 -32.65 -4.73
C GLU A 6 0.20 -33.65 -5.90
N ARG A 7 0.01 -33.16 -7.13
CA ARG A 7 -0.02 -34.03 -8.31
C ARG A 7 1.40 -34.50 -8.55
N ASP A 8 1.66 -35.76 -8.17
CA ASP A 8 2.93 -36.43 -8.40
C ASP A 8 3.24 -36.40 -9.91
N LEU A 9 4.22 -35.57 -10.27
CA LEU A 9 4.62 -35.35 -11.66
C LEU A 9 5.67 -36.40 -12.02
N PRO A 10 5.56 -37.08 -13.17
CA PRO A 10 6.48 -38.15 -13.54
C PRO A 10 7.93 -37.66 -13.59
N GLU A 11 8.84 -38.46 -13.02
CA GLU A 11 10.28 -38.14 -12.97
C GLU A 11 10.81 -37.79 -14.36
N GLY A 12 11.43 -36.62 -14.47
CA GLY A 12 11.99 -36.08 -15.71
C GLY A 12 11.35 -34.77 -16.17
N ARG A 13 10.07 -34.51 -15.86
CA ARG A 13 9.41 -33.24 -16.27
C ARG A 13 9.90 -32.03 -15.47
N HIS A 14 10.30 -32.24 -14.21
CA HIS A 14 10.89 -31.19 -13.37
C HIS A 14 12.23 -30.65 -13.91
N ARG A 15 13.01 -31.51 -14.59
CA ARG A 15 14.30 -31.11 -15.17
C ARG A 15 14.10 -30.22 -16.39
N LEU A 16 13.15 -30.59 -17.26
CA LEU A 16 12.80 -29.80 -18.44
C LEU A 16 12.24 -28.41 -18.08
N LEU A 17 11.42 -28.33 -17.03
CA LEU A 17 10.90 -27.04 -16.53
C LEU A 17 12.00 -26.17 -15.93
N LYS A 18 12.95 -26.74 -15.16
CA LYS A 18 14.09 -25.99 -14.65
C LYS A 18 14.97 -25.45 -15.79
N GLU A 19 15.26 -26.25 -16.80
CA GLU A 19 16.05 -25.81 -17.96
C GLU A 19 15.33 -24.72 -18.77
N PHE A 20 14.01 -24.81 -18.95
CA PHE A 20 13.22 -23.78 -19.62
C PHE A 20 13.21 -22.47 -18.83
N VAL A 21 12.95 -22.51 -17.52
CA VAL A 21 12.95 -21.31 -16.66
C VAL A 21 14.34 -20.66 -16.61
N MET A 22 15.42 -21.44 -16.53
CA MET A 22 16.78 -20.88 -16.51
C MET A 22 17.16 -20.23 -17.85
N THR A 23 16.63 -20.74 -18.98
CA THR A 23 16.86 -20.15 -20.31
C THR A 23 16.10 -18.83 -20.49
N GLU A 24 14.91 -18.72 -19.92
CA GLU A 24 14.10 -17.49 -19.95
C GLU A 24 14.73 -16.37 -19.10
N ILE A 25 15.30 -16.70 -17.93
CA ILE A 25 15.97 -15.72 -17.04
C ILE A 25 17.24 -15.16 -17.70
N ALA A 26 18.00 -16.00 -18.42
CA ALA A 26 19.24 -15.58 -19.10
C ALA A 26 18.99 -14.63 -20.29
N LYS A 27 17.76 -14.58 -20.82
CA LYS A 27 17.38 -13.72 -21.95
C LYS A 27 16.89 -12.32 -21.57
N ARG A 28 16.76 -11.96 -20.28
CA ARG A 28 16.46 -10.57 -19.92
C ARG A 28 17.62 -9.67 -20.38
N PRO A 29 17.38 -8.68 -21.25
CA PRO A 29 18.43 -7.79 -21.70
C PRO A 29 18.96 -7.01 -20.50
N ARG A 30 20.25 -7.16 -20.20
CA ARG A 30 20.99 -6.28 -19.30
C ARG A 30 20.88 -4.87 -19.88
N THR A 31 20.05 -4.03 -19.27
CA THR A 31 19.94 -2.62 -19.60
C THR A 31 21.33 -1.99 -19.47
N ARG A 32 21.91 -1.61 -20.61
CA ARG A 32 23.14 -0.81 -20.62
C ARG A 32 22.80 0.51 -19.98
N MET A 33 23.58 0.87 -18.96
CA MET A 33 23.69 2.22 -18.43
C MET A 33 24.02 3.16 -19.60
N SER A 34 22.98 3.78 -20.16
CA SER A 34 23.11 4.77 -21.20
C SER A 34 23.64 6.04 -20.56
N ARG A 35 24.80 6.48 -21.04
CA ARG A 35 25.47 7.69 -20.56
C ARG A 35 24.56 8.87 -20.85
N PHE A 36 24.11 9.53 -19.78
CA PHE A 36 23.41 10.80 -19.83
C PHE A 36 24.13 11.77 -20.77
N THR A 37 23.50 12.03 -21.91
CA THR A 37 23.81 13.19 -22.75
C THR A 37 22.66 14.16 -22.52
N LEU A 38 22.93 15.21 -21.75
CA LEU A 38 22.03 16.34 -21.56
C LEU A 38 21.82 17.02 -22.91
N LEU A 39 20.61 16.90 -23.45
CA LEU A 39 20.10 17.77 -24.49
C LEU A 39 18.79 18.35 -23.96
N VAL A 40 18.84 19.64 -23.67
CA VAL A 40 17.69 20.48 -23.31
C VAL A 40 16.95 20.86 -24.59
N PRO A 41 15.65 20.57 -24.72
CA PRO A 41 14.76 21.37 -25.54
C PRO A 41 13.86 22.22 -24.63
N ALA A 42 13.89 23.52 -24.89
CA ALA A 42 12.94 24.47 -24.34
C ALA A 42 11.53 24.16 -24.85
N GLY A 43 10.54 24.27 -23.95
CA GLY A 43 9.14 24.46 -24.34
C GLY A 43 8.14 23.44 -23.80
N ALA A 44 7.58 23.74 -22.63
CA ALA A 44 6.18 23.58 -22.22
C ALA A 44 6.15 23.43 -20.68
N LEU A 45 5.91 24.54 -19.98
CA LEU A 45 5.64 24.54 -18.54
C LEU A 45 4.26 23.93 -18.30
N ALA A 46 4.20 22.61 -18.13
CA ALA A 46 3.20 21.98 -17.28
C ALA A 46 3.85 21.85 -15.90
N ALA A 47 3.43 22.67 -14.95
CA ALA A 47 3.92 22.63 -13.58
C ALA A 47 3.38 21.37 -12.88
N ALA A 48 4.09 20.24 -13.04
CA ALA A 48 3.97 19.13 -12.10
C ALA A 48 4.62 19.60 -10.80
N ALA A 49 3.81 19.82 -9.77
CA ALA A 49 4.32 20.07 -8.43
C ALA A 49 4.88 18.77 -7.87
N VAL A 50 6.14 18.47 -8.20
CA VAL A 50 6.89 17.38 -7.57
C VAL A 50 7.30 17.87 -6.19
N VAL A 51 6.62 17.40 -5.14
CA VAL A 51 7.10 17.58 -3.77
C VAL A 51 8.30 16.65 -3.58
N ALA A 52 9.48 17.14 -3.97
CA ALA A 52 10.72 16.41 -3.78
C ALA A 52 11.15 16.51 -2.31
N ALA A 53 10.92 15.45 -1.54
CA ALA A 53 11.56 15.27 -0.25
C ALA A 53 13.08 15.05 -0.44
N PRO A 54 13.94 15.56 0.46
CA PRO A 54 15.39 15.39 0.33
C PRO A 54 15.74 13.91 0.48
N LEU A 55 16.36 13.35 -0.55
CA LEU A 55 16.86 11.97 -0.58
C LEU A 55 18.06 11.83 0.37
N LEU A 56 17.78 11.47 1.61
CA LEU A 56 18.75 10.83 2.49
C LEU A 56 19.17 9.48 1.88
N LEU A 57 20.40 9.03 2.14
CA LEU A 57 21.09 7.86 1.56
C LEU A 57 20.48 6.49 1.94
N GLY A 58 19.15 6.33 1.86
CA GLY A 58 18.41 5.10 2.07
C GLY A 58 17.09 5.13 1.31
N ASN A 59 16.45 3.96 1.15
CA ASN A 59 15.08 3.92 0.61
C ASN A 59 14.13 4.53 1.65
N PRO A 60 13.17 5.37 1.25
CA PRO A 60 12.20 5.93 2.19
C PRO A 60 11.31 4.81 2.76
N ALA A 61 10.84 4.97 4.00
CA ALA A 61 9.95 4.01 4.65
C ALA A 61 8.67 3.75 3.85
N TYR A 62 8.21 4.75 3.09
CA TYR A 62 7.11 4.64 2.15
C TYR A 62 7.30 5.60 0.97
N ALA A 63 6.50 5.40 -0.08
CA ALA A 63 6.30 6.34 -1.17
C ALA A 63 4.81 6.49 -1.45
N VAL A 64 4.39 7.73 -1.77
CA VAL A 64 3.04 8.03 -2.22
C VAL A 64 3.10 8.86 -3.50
N ASP A 65 2.21 8.57 -4.44
CA ASP A 65 2.08 9.34 -5.67
C ASP A 65 0.62 9.44 -6.10
N ARG A 66 0.25 10.57 -6.72
CA ARG A 66 -1.09 10.73 -7.28
C ARG A 66 -1.04 10.38 -8.76
N ALA A 67 -1.64 9.24 -9.10
CA ALA A 67 -1.77 8.79 -10.47
C ALA A 67 -2.69 9.70 -11.29
N SER A 68 -2.55 9.61 -12.62
CA SER A 68 -3.27 10.46 -13.57
C SER A 68 -4.79 10.25 -13.60
N ASP A 69 -5.29 9.10 -13.14
CA ASP A 69 -6.71 8.80 -12.95
C ASP A 69 -7.28 9.38 -11.64
N GLY A 70 -6.42 9.94 -10.80
CA GLY A 70 -6.75 10.56 -9.53
C GLY A 70 -6.70 9.61 -8.33
N LEU A 71 -6.33 8.35 -8.53
CA LEU A 71 -6.00 7.42 -7.44
C LEU A 71 -4.67 7.81 -6.80
N ILE A 72 -4.48 7.40 -5.55
CA ILE A 72 -3.22 7.60 -4.85
C ILE A 72 -2.57 6.24 -4.62
N ASP A 73 -1.38 6.09 -5.19
CA ASP A 73 -0.52 4.93 -5.07
C ASP A 73 0.24 5.01 -3.75
N ILE A 74 0.29 3.89 -3.02
CA ILE A 74 0.96 3.79 -1.74
C ILE A 74 1.85 2.55 -1.74
N THR A 75 3.14 2.78 -1.52
CA THR A 75 4.14 1.74 -1.32
C THR A 75 4.71 1.88 0.08
N ILE A 76 4.62 0.83 0.90
CA ILE A 76 5.19 0.79 2.25
C ILE A 76 6.36 -0.20 2.22
N ASN A 77 7.58 0.30 2.40
CA ASN A 77 8.80 -0.49 2.45
C ASN A 77 9.12 -0.90 3.90
N GLU A 78 8.84 -0.01 4.84
CA GLU A 78 8.99 -0.20 6.28
C GLU A 78 7.80 0.48 6.96
N ALA A 79 7.09 -0.24 7.83
CA ALA A 79 5.94 0.29 8.55
C ALA A 79 6.38 1.19 9.73
N LYS A 80 7.00 2.31 9.39
CA LYS A 80 7.46 3.36 10.31
C LYS A 80 6.73 4.67 10.06
N ASP A 81 6.52 5.41 11.15
CA ASP A 81 5.96 6.76 11.12
C ASP A 81 4.61 6.88 10.37
N PRO A 82 3.53 6.26 10.90
CA PRO A 82 2.21 6.31 10.26
C PRO A 82 1.66 7.74 10.18
N PHE A 83 2.07 8.65 11.06
CA PHE A 83 1.63 10.05 11.05
C PHE A 83 2.15 10.82 9.86
N LYS A 84 3.40 10.57 9.45
CA LYS A 84 3.97 11.18 8.25
C LYS A 84 3.29 10.65 6.99
N LEU A 85 3.04 9.34 6.87
CA LEU A 85 2.26 8.78 5.78
C LEU A 85 0.85 9.38 5.72
N GLN A 86 0.18 9.50 6.88
CA GLN A 86 -1.12 10.15 6.97
C GLN A 86 -1.08 11.60 6.46
N ALA A 87 -0.11 12.39 6.90
CA ALA A 87 0.04 13.78 6.49
C ALA A 87 0.25 13.91 4.97
N ASP A 88 1.09 13.05 4.38
CA ASP A 88 1.35 13.07 2.94
C ASP A 88 0.10 12.66 2.14
N LEU A 89 -0.66 11.66 2.59
CA LEU A 89 -1.95 11.30 1.98
C LEU A 89 -2.98 12.44 2.07
N GLN A 90 -3.02 13.15 3.21
CA GLN A 90 -3.88 14.32 3.38
C GLN A 90 -3.46 15.48 2.47
N ALA A 91 -2.16 15.71 2.29
CA ALA A 91 -1.64 16.70 1.34
C ALA A 91 -2.02 16.35 -0.10
N LEU A 92 -2.13 15.06 -0.41
CA LEU A 92 -2.67 14.57 -1.67
C LEU A 92 -4.21 14.56 -1.71
N GLY A 93 -4.93 15.00 -0.69
CA GLY A 93 -6.39 15.15 -0.70
C GLY A 93 -7.19 13.93 -0.19
N ALA A 94 -6.53 12.92 0.37
CA ALA A 94 -7.20 11.83 1.07
C ALA A 94 -7.36 12.18 2.56
N LYS A 95 -8.59 12.45 3.01
CA LYS A 95 -8.88 12.65 4.45
C LYS A 95 -8.90 11.30 5.17
N VAL A 96 -7.72 10.84 5.57
CA VAL A 96 -7.54 9.55 6.22
C VAL A 96 -6.89 9.68 7.60
N VAL A 97 -7.11 8.66 8.42
CA VAL A 97 -6.26 8.30 9.56
C VAL A 97 -5.51 7.02 9.26
N VAL A 98 -4.22 6.97 9.58
CA VAL A 98 -3.35 5.81 9.32
C VAL A 98 -2.86 5.24 10.64
N SER A 99 -2.87 3.92 10.76
CA SER A 99 -2.39 3.24 11.96
C SER A 99 -1.59 1.99 11.59
N TYR A 100 -0.48 1.77 12.28
CA TYR A 100 0.31 0.56 12.21
C TYR A 100 0.07 -0.23 13.49
N VAL A 101 -0.43 -1.46 13.34
CA VAL A 101 -0.90 -2.32 14.42
C VAL A 101 0.03 -3.53 14.50
N PRO A 102 0.96 -3.55 15.47
CA PRO A 102 1.86 -4.70 15.65
C PRO A 102 1.11 -5.97 16.05
N SER A 103 1.79 -7.11 15.88
CA SER A 103 1.31 -8.40 16.40
C SER A 103 0.96 -8.31 17.90
N GLY A 104 -0.14 -8.96 18.30
CA GLY A 104 -0.65 -8.95 19.68
C GLY A 104 -1.27 -7.63 20.14
N LYS A 105 -1.44 -6.65 19.24
CA LYS A 105 -2.10 -5.37 19.53
C LYS A 105 -3.34 -5.17 18.66
N LYS A 106 -4.22 -4.27 19.11
CA LYS A 106 -5.28 -3.67 18.31
C LYS A 106 -5.42 -2.19 18.63
N CYS A 107 -6.15 -1.47 17.78
CA CYS A 107 -6.50 -0.09 18.06
C CYS A 107 -7.65 -0.01 19.08
N GLY A 108 -7.54 0.94 20.01
CA GLY A 108 -8.60 1.31 20.93
C GLY A 108 -8.54 2.80 21.28
N PRO A 109 -9.47 3.31 22.10
CA PRO A 109 -10.65 2.61 22.62
C PRO A 109 -11.68 2.33 21.52
N GLU A 110 -12.45 1.26 21.68
CA GLU A 110 -13.58 0.95 20.79
C GLU A 110 -14.91 1.46 21.41
N PRO A 111 -15.82 2.06 20.61
CA PRO A 111 -15.67 2.33 19.18
C PRO A 111 -14.81 3.57 18.90
N ARG A 112 -13.93 3.49 17.89
CA ARG A 112 -13.10 4.64 17.46
C ARG A 112 -13.85 5.70 16.63
N ALA A 113 -15.02 5.36 16.12
CA ALA A 113 -15.89 6.22 15.34
C ALA A 113 -17.34 6.01 15.75
N THR A 114 -18.20 7.03 15.57
CA THR A 114 -19.64 6.88 15.84
C THR A 114 -20.26 5.79 14.97
N ARG A 115 -19.85 5.71 13.70
CA ARG A 115 -20.29 4.69 12.75
C ARG A 115 -19.28 4.52 11.62
N PHE A 116 -19.00 3.26 11.27
CA PHE A 116 -18.36 2.90 10.01
C PHE A 116 -19.42 2.60 8.95
N LEU A 117 -19.22 3.17 7.76
CA LEU A 117 -20.05 2.95 6.58
C LEU A 117 -19.89 1.52 6.06
N SER A 118 -20.94 0.98 5.47
CA SER A 118 -20.88 -0.30 4.75
C SER A 118 -20.05 -0.16 3.46
N ASN A 119 -19.66 -1.29 2.86
CA ASN A 119 -18.90 -1.25 1.59
C ASN A 119 -19.80 -0.78 0.43
N GLU A 120 -21.11 -0.97 0.54
CA GLU A 120 -22.09 -0.47 -0.42
C GLU A 120 -22.26 1.06 -0.30
N GLU A 121 -22.16 1.60 0.91
CA GLU A 121 -22.27 3.04 1.18
C GLU A 121 -20.99 3.80 0.77
N ALA A 122 -19.82 3.20 1.00
CA ALA A 122 -18.50 3.75 0.68
C ALA A 122 -17.51 2.62 0.33
N PRO A 123 -17.37 2.26 -0.95
CA PRO A 123 -16.54 1.14 -1.40
C PRO A 123 -15.04 1.48 -1.41
N LEU A 124 -14.46 1.68 -0.22
CA LEU A 124 -13.04 1.99 -0.08
C LEU A 124 -12.21 0.72 -0.28
N SER A 125 -11.90 0.41 -1.53
CA SER A 125 -11.04 -0.72 -1.90
C SER A 125 -9.58 -0.28 -1.94
N VAL A 126 -8.76 -0.81 -1.01
CA VAL A 126 -7.33 -0.46 -0.89
C VAL A 126 -6.38 -1.55 -1.38
N PHE A 127 -6.81 -2.80 -1.27
CA PHE A 127 -6.09 -3.98 -1.73
C PHE A 127 -7.10 -5.05 -2.22
N PRO A 128 -6.82 -5.77 -3.32
CA PRO A 128 -5.67 -5.60 -4.22
C PRO A 128 -5.76 -4.28 -5.03
N PRO A 129 -4.62 -3.73 -5.48
CA PRO A 129 -4.60 -2.59 -6.40
C PRO A 129 -5.18 -2.99 -7.77
N PRO A 130 -5.70 -2.03 -8.56
CA PRO A 130 -6.08 -2.28 -9.95
C PRO A 130 -4.86 -2.72 -10.78
N GLU A 131 -5.05 -3.54 -11.82
CA GLU A 131 -3.96 -4.10 -12.63
C GLU A 131 -3.07 -3.04 -13.32
N SER A 132 -3.56 -1.81 -13.46
CA SER A 132 -2.81 -0.68 -14.02
C SER A 132 -1.84 -0.01 -13.05
N HIS A 133 -1.78 -0.46 -11.79
CA HIS A 133 -0.94 0.12 -10.74
C HIS A 133 0.06 -0.92 -10.22
N ASP A 134 1.33 -0.53 -10.16
CA ASP A 134 2.41 -1.36 -9.63
C ASP A 134 2.61 -1.18 -8.11
N ALA A 135 1.82 -0.31 -7.47
CA ALA A 135 1.90 -0.02 -6.04
C ALA A 135 1.29 -1.14 -5.18
N ALA A 136 1.74 -1.25 -3.93
CA ALA A 136 1.22 -2.28 -3.01
C ALA A 136 -0.24 -2.01 -2.60
N PHE A 137 -0.60 -0.74 -2.44
CA PHE A 137 -1.94 -0.29 -2.06
C PHE A 137 -2.33 0.91 -2.91
N VAL A 138 -3.63 1.07 -3.16
CA VAL A 138 -4.17 2.19 -3.93
C VAL A 138 -5.42 2.72 -3.25
N ILE A 139 -5.59 4.03 -3.13
CA ILE A 139 -6.79 4.62 -2.55
C ILE A 139 -7.46 5.59 -3.53
N ASP A 140 -8.78 5.50 -3.67
CA ASP A 140 -9.58 6.54 -4.32
C ASP A 140 -10.06 7.56 -3.27
N PRO A 141 -9.47 8.77 -3.22
CA PRO A 141 -9.89 9.80 -2.27
C PRO A 141 -11.34 10.25 -2.48
N LYS A 142 -11.93 10.05 -3.67
CA LYS A 142 -13.32 10.47 -3.96
C LYS A 142 -14.36 9.62 -3.23
N VAL A 143 -13.99 8.43 -2.77
CA VAL A 143 -14.86 7.57 -1.95
C VAL A 143 -15.11 8.20 -0.57
N ILE A 144 -14.16 9.00 -0.07
CA ILE A 144 -14.26 9.69 1.23
C ILE A 144 -14.91 11.04 1.00
N LYS A 145 -16.21 11.15 1.31
CA LYS A 145 -16.97 12.39 1.11
C LYS A 145 -16.61 13.43 2.18
N GLU A 146 -17.05 14.67 1.95
CA GLU A 146 -16.91 15.74 2.94
C GLU A 146 -17.55 15.33 4.29
N GLY A 147 -16.88 15.70 5.39
CA GLY A 147 -17.28 15.29 6.74
C GLY A 147 -16.81 13.88 7.15
N GLN A 148 -16.64 12.96 6.21
CA GLN A 148 -16.20 11.58 6.46
C GLN A 148 -14.69 11.48 6.70
N THR A 149 -14.22 10.33 7.15
CA THR A 149 -12.79 10.04 7.35
C THR A 149 -12.51 8.59 6.94
N GLY A 150 -11.56 8.39 6.04
CA GLY A 150 -11.06 7.04 5.74
C GLY A 150 -10.15 6.54 6.86
N VAL A 151 -10.22 5.25 7.19
CA VAL A 151 -9.35 4.62 8.19
C VAL A 151 -8.54 3.56 7.48
N LEU A 152 -7.22 3.65 7.59
CA LEU A 152 -6.25 2.68 7.06
C LEU A 152 -5.48 2.09 8.22
N GLU A 153 -5.81 0.87 8.63
CA GLU A 153 -5.10 0.14 9.66
C GLU A 153 -4.29 -0.98 9.03
N PHE A 154 -2.97 -0.92 9.13
CA PHE A 154 -2.08 -1.95 8.62
C PHE A 154 -1.63 -2.84 9.76
N SER A 155 -1.79 -4.16 9.62
CA SER A 155 -1.15 -5.11 10.53
C SER A 155 0.33 -5.22 10.18
N VAL A 156 1.18 -5.17 11.19
CA VAL A 156 2.62 -5.10 11.05
C VAL A 156 3.26 -6.29 11.76
N SER A 157 4.14 -7.00 11.05
CA SER A 157 4.94 -8.10 11.60
C SER A 157 6.15 -7.59 12.38
N ASP A 158 6.82 -8.48 13.11
CA ASP A 158 7.97 -8.13 13.97
C ASP A 158 9.18 -7.58 13.19
N ASP A 159 9.27 -7.87 11.89
CA ASP A 159 10.26 -7.31 10.96
C ASP A 159 9.82 -5.98 10.31
N GLU A 160 8.81 -5.33 10.90
CA GLU A 160 8.27 -4.02 10.48
C GLU A 160 7.69 -4.02 9.05
N GLN A 161 7.31 -5.19 8.53
CA GLN A 161 6.65 -5.33 7.24
C GLN A 161 5.12 -5.32 7.40
N VAL A 162 4.42 -4.82 6.37
CA VAL A 162 2.97 -4.86 6.33
C VAL A 162 2.50 -6.28 5.98
N ALA A 163 1.72 -6.88 6.88
CA ALA A 163 1.18 -8.23 6.73
C ALA A 163 -0.29 -8.24 6.25
N GLY A 164 -0.98 -7.11 6.36
CA GLY A 164 -2.38 -6.98 5.98
C GLY A 164 -2.89 -5.56 6.21
N ILE A 165 -4.10 -5.29 5.71
CA ILE A 165 -4.76 -4.00 5.84
C ILE A 165 -6.25 -4.18 6.12
N TRP A 166 -6.78 -3.34 7.01
CA TRP A 166 -8.20 -3.10 7.18
C TRP A 166 -8.48 -1.64 6.80
N ALA A 167 -9.45 -1.44 5.91
CA ALA A 167 -9.77 -0.13 5.40
C ALA A 167 -11.28 0.09 5.35
N ARG A 168 -11.77 1.17 5.98
CA ARG A 168 -13.19 1.58 5.96
C ARG A 168 -13.35 3.09 5.99
N VAL A 169 -14.55 3.57 5.73
CA VAL A 169 -14.91 4.98 5.88
C VAL A 169 -15.80 5.17 7.11
N ALA A 170 -15.46 6.14 7.95
CA ALA A 170 -16.29 6.59 9.06
C ALA A 170 -17.15 7.80 8.63
N GLU A 171 -18.36 7.93 9.20
CA GLU A 171 -19.26 9.06 8.93
C GLU A 171 -18.73 10.42 9.42
N GLY A 172 -17.72 10.40 10.28
CA GLY A 172 -17.22 11.59 10.96
C GLY A 172 -15.75 11.46 11.36
N PRO A 173 -15.31 12.19 12.40
CA PRO A 173 -13.97 12.05 12.94
C PRO A 173 -13.75 10.66 13.54
N VAL A 174 -12.48 10.24 13.55
CA VAL A 174 -12.04 8.95 14.11
C VAL A 174 -11.02 9.26 15.20
N ALA A 175 -11.18 8.67 16.37
CA ALA A 175 -10.23 8.82 17.47
C ALA A 175 -8.87 8.19 17.12
N ASP A 176 -7.78 8.74 17.65
CA ASP A 176 -6.43 8.18 17.46
C ASP A 176 -6.34 6.71 17.91
N CYS A 177 -5.47 5.94 17.23
CA CYS A 177 -5.23 4.54 17.61
C CYS A 177 -4.35 4.50 18.85
N ARG A 178 -4.95 4.16 20.00
CA ARG A 178 -4.18 3.71 21.16
C ARG A 178 -3.99 2.21 21.07
N LEU A 179 -2.75 1.77 20.92
CA LEU A 179 -2.42 0.35 20.92
C LEU A 179 -2.77 -0.28 22.27
N VAL A 180 -3.64 -1.27 22.25
CA VAL A 180 -4.02 -2.08 23.41
C VAL A 180 -3.65 -3.53 23.15
N ASP A 181 -3.23 -4.25 24.20
CA ASP A 181 -2.97 -5.68 24.12
C ASP A 181 -4.24 -6.46 23.76
N THR A 182 -4.07 -7.48 22.93
CA THR A 182 -5.15 -8.39 22.55
C THR A 182 -4.61 -9.79 22.26
N THR A 183 -5.45 -10.80 22.47
CA THR A 183 -5.22 -12.18 21.99
C THR A 183 -5.92 -12.46 20.67
N ASP A 184 -6.75 -11.54 20.19
CA ASP A 184 -7.44 -11.63 18.91
C ASP A 184 -6.47 -11.35 17.74
N ALA A 185 -6.90 -11.64 16.51
CA ALA A 185 -6.13 -11.25 15.34
C ALA A 185 -5.96 -9.73 15.27
N PRO A 186 -4.81 -9.22 14.79
CA PRO A 186 -4.66 -7.80 14.46
C PRO A 186 -5.79 -7.37 13.52
N LEU A 187 -6.29 -6.13 13.70
CA LEU A 187 -7.39 -5.56 12.90
C LEU A 187 -8.79 -6.16 13.17
N SER A 188 -8.95 -6.84 14.32
CA SER A 188 -10.28 -7.21 14.82
C SER A 188 -10.99 -5.98 15.38
N HIS A 189 -12.13 -5.62 14.77
CA HIS A 189 -13.03 -4.54 15.17
C HIS A 189 -14.44 -5.08 15.43
#